data_AF-A0A061IU74-F1
#
_entry.id   AF-A0A061IU74-F1
#
_cell.length_a   1.000
_cell.length_b   1.000
_cell.length_c   1.000
_cell.angle_alpha   90.00
_cell.angle_beta   90.00
_cell.angle_gamma   90.00
#
_symmetry.space_group_name_H-M   'P 1'
#
loop_
_entity.id
_entity.type
_entity.pdbx_description
1 polymer ?
#
loop_
_entity_poly.entity_id
_entity_poly.type
_entity_poly.pdbx_seq_one_letter_code
_entity_poly.pdbx_strand_id
1 'polypeptide(L)'
;MSIKALRVALRDDKDSLLHAMARKKHYLGVQPFNALVEKVEGLLDSYEVGVEQLDMASLELFDDVMRDPSCGLAACGQLSRLVPFASSALLQGIVCSTELWVENQVLLRRTGAPTVDVPFAMLDRYCSLDVMDLSLLRCVRTAQLVHLLARSVPIETCDTVAVLLPLLRAARVQEVLSDPIRKLLVTKLLPRALLRVNSRDEVVALLDSDTEPHLLLCTLAAVIRDTAVCVGDAVLESARRIAGVVTEWMINSVLLKEGSAPVNERAVAAHRAFFATLDEAADVIGDSILSSIPARQASVVQEAMCMLPTLPPSTALLTMTMHRHLSTASVVVASTVQQVVTYAQRLRPLDGFEFLAELSSSRILDTAAYNELVHTMTHLLARCCRLRHMPPNGRLLSQAPNELPMSSQDLRRVVVSAVSALRGGILHGRRDDILRSSINLVLFDAVTECVVSLRQTKEEDVPLVTKLIAFTSNCLGDLVTSDVAVLRASEITVTKVASVMNFAYQWLCATPIAKLESIGIEAVASAICAVSLVSVFDAYALGRRSVAHHASDHRKALAAEHSSGNLATILSDKTVSCYAVLRQSS
;
A
#
# COMPACT_ATOMS: atom_id res chain seq x y z
N MET A 1 -6.92 20.59 -1.12
CA MET A 1 -5.66 20.14 -1.74
C MET A 1 -4.58 20.01 -0.67
N SER A 2 -3.64 19.08 -0.80
CA SER A 2 -2.50 18.93 0.12
C SER A 2 -1.48 20.06 -0.06
N ILE A 3 -0.75 20.40 1.00
CA ILE A 3 0.35 21.38 0.95
C ILE A 3 1.45 20.91 -0.03
N LYS A 4 1.66 19.59 -0.12
CA LYS A 4 2.61 18.94 -1.03
C LYS A 4 2.25 19.23 -2.49
N ALA A 5 1.01 18.97 -2.90
CA ALA A 5 0.54 19.23 -4.26
C ALA A 5 0.52 20.73 -4.60
N LEU A 6 0.14 21.59 -3.65
CA LEU A 6 0.17 23.04 -3.81
C LEU A 6 1.56 23.55 -4.23
N ARG A 7 2.63 23.09 -3.55
CA ARG A 7 4.00 23.53 -3.86
C ARG A 7 4.49 23.10 -5.24
N VAL A 8 4.04 21.95 -5.73
CA VAL A 8 4.42 21.46 -7.06
C VAL A 8 3.63 22.18 -8.14
N ALA A 9 2.32 22.36 -7.93
CA ALA A 9 1.42 22.98 -8.91
C ALA A 9 1.59 24.51 -9.00
N LEU A 10 2.07 25.18 -7.94
CA LEU A 10 2.43 26.62 -7.96
C LEU A 10 3.62 26.97 -8.87
N ARG A 11 4.27 25.99 -9.51
CA ARG A 11 5.32 26.23 -10.52
C ARG A 11 4.75 26.55 -11.91
N ASP A 12 3.44 26.39 -12.10
CA ASP A 12 2.74 26.76 -13.33
C ASP A 12 1.98 28.08 -13.13
N ASP A 13 2.62 29.19 -13.51
CA ASP A 13 2.07 30.55 -13.38
C ASP A 13 0.85 30.80 -14.28
N LYS A 14 0.49 29.86 -15.17
CA LYS A 14 -0.64 30.00 -16.11
C LYS A 14 -1.95 29.38 -15.63
N ASP A 15 -1.98 28.78 -14.43
CA ASP A 15 -3.19 28.10 -13.94
C ASP A 15 -4.37 29.08 -13.72
N SER A 16 -5.55 28.74 -14.24
CA SER A 16 -6.76 29.57 -14.16
C SER A 16 -7.23 29.80 -12.72
N LEU A 17 -6.92 28.90 -11.79
CA LEU A 17 -7.20 29.09 -10.36
C LEU A 17 -6.41 30.27 -9.79
N LEU A 18 -5.14 30.43 -10.17
CA LEU A 18 -4.31 31.53 -9.68
C LEU A 18 -4.83 32.88 -10.15
N HIS A 19 -5.29 32.94 -11.40
CA HIS A 19 -5.96 34.12 -11.96
C HIS A 19 -7.27 34.44 -11.22
N ALA A 20 -8.09 33.43 -10.92
CA ALA A 20 -9.33 33.58 -10.17
C ALA A 20 -9.08 34.05 -8.72
N MET A 21 -8.06 33.48 -8.06
CA MET A 21 -7.65 33.86 -6.70
C MET A 21 -7.12 35.29 -6.64
N ALA A 22 -6.32 35.72 -7.62
CA ALA A 22 -5.81 37.08 -7.71
C ALA A 22 -6.93 38.12 -7.94
N ARG A 23 -8.04 37.71 -8.57
CA ARG A 23 -9.22 38.57 -8.83
C ARG A 23 -10.25 38.57 -7.70
N LYS A 24 -10.07 37.82 -6.62
CA LYS A 24 -11.04 37.73 -5.51
C LYS A 24 -11.28 39.12 -4.88
N LYS A 25 -12.48 39.67 -5.07
CA LYS A 25 -12.90 40.93 -4.42
C LYS A 25 -13.77 40.73 -3.18
N HIS A 26 -14.51 39.63 -3.03
CA HIS A 26 -15.37 39.42 -1.86
C HIS A 26 -15.44 37.93 -1.47
N TYR A 27 -15.39 37.63 -0.18
CA TYR A 27 -15.66 36.31 0.36
C TYR A 27 -16.78 36.41 1.40
N LEU A 28 -17.89 35.73 1.15
CA LEU A 28 -18.95 35.56 2.15
C LEU A 28 -18.56 34.40 3.07
N GLY A 29 -18.48 34.66 4.36
CA GLY A 29 -18.23 33.61 5.36
C GLY A 29 -19.33 32.55 5.35
N VAL A 30 -19.04 31.36 5.90
CA VAL A 30 -19.99 30.22 5.93
C VAL A 30 -21.30 30.59 6.64
N GLN A 31 -21.22 31.26 7.78
CA GLN A 31 -22.41 31.67 8.54
C GLN A 31 -23.30 32.66 7.79
N PRO A 32 -22.78 33.81 7.29
CA PRO A 32 -23.62 34.73 6.53
C PRO A 32 -24.12 34.14 5.20
N PHE A 33 -23.43 33.16 4.63
CA PHE A 33 -23.92 32.40 3.47
C PHE A 33 -25.13 31.54 3.83
N ASN A 34 -25.05 30.75 4.91
CA ASN A 34 -26.16 29.91 5.34
C ASN A 34 -27.41 30.74 5.69
N ALA A 35 -27.23 31.87 6.38
CA ALA A 35 -28.33 32.79 6.70
C ALA A 35 -28.97 33.43 5.46
N LEU A 36 -28.21 33.60 4.37
CA LEU A 36 -28.75 34.03 3.09
C LEU A 36 -29.54 32.91 2.42
N VAL A 37 -29.01 31.68 2.41
CA VAL A 37 -29.68 30.51 1.85
C VAL A 37 -31.03 30.28 2.51
N GLU A 38 -31.11 30.29 3.85
CA GLU A 38 -32.38 30.12 4.60
C GLU A 38 -33.42 31.19 4.23
N LYS A 39 -32.99 32.45 4.02
CA LYS A 39 -33.89 33.53 3.62
C LYS A 39 -34.39 33.38 2.19
N VAL A 40 -33.52 32.90 1.29
CA VAL A 40 -33.89 32.65 -0.10
C VAL A 40 -34.81 31.43 -0.21
N GLU A 41 -34.57 30.38 0.57
CA GLU A 41 -35.44 29.21 0.67
C GLU A 41 -36.86 29.61 1.08
N GLY A 42 -37.00 30.37 2.17
CA GLY A 42 -38.30 30.87 2.61
C GLY A 42 -39.00 31.80 1.61
N LEU A 43 -38.24 32.48 0.74
CA LEU A 43 -38.82 33.24 -0.36
C LEU A 43 -39.29 32.34 -1.50
N LEU A 44 -38.50 31.35 -1.91
CA LEU A 44 -38.86 30.38 -2.95
C LEU A 44 -40.13 29.62 -2.58
N ASP A 45 -40.26 29.22 -1.31
CA ASP A 45 -41.46 28.60 -0.76
C ASP A 45 -42.67 29.54 -0.84
N SER A 46 -42.47 30.83 -0.53
CA SER A 46 -43.56 31.82 -0.58
C SER A 46 -44.07 32.13 -1.98
N TYR A 47 -43.27 31.88 -3.01
CA TYR A 47 -43.62 32.06 -4.42
C TYR A 47 -44.05 30.76 -5.11
N GLU A 48 -44.12 29.64 -4.37
CA GLU A 48 -44.47 28.31 -4.89
C GLU A 48 -43.63 27.89 -6.11
N VAL A 49 -42.33 28.21 -6.10
CA VAL A 49 -41.43 27.86 -7.22
C VAL A 49 -41.29 26.34 -7.29
N GLY A 50 -41.65 25.77 -8.45
CA GLY A 50 -41.60 24.32 -8.66
C GLY A 50 -40.17 23.76 -8.70
N VAL A 51 -40.00 22.51 -8.27
CA VAL A 51 -38.70 21.80 -8.26
C VAL A 51 -38.03 21.78 -9.63
N GLU A 52 -38.79 21.63 -10.71
CA GLU A 52 -38.26 21.63 -12.09
C GLU A 52 -37.60 22.97 -12.46
N GLN A 53 -38.17 24.10 -12.02
CA GLN A 53 -37.62 25.44 -12.27
C GLN A 53 -36.35 25.67 -11.46
N LEU A 54 -36.34 25.18 -10.20
CA LEU A 54 -35.15 25.22 -9.35
C LEU A 54 -34.01 24.38 -9.92
N ASP A 55 -34.33 23.20 -10.44
CA ASP A 55 -33.34 22.31 -11.06
C ASP A 55 -32.76 22.89 -12.34
N MET A 56 -33.60 23.43 -13.22
CA MET A 56 -33.14 24.06 -14.46
C MET A 56 -32.18 25.23 -14.17
N ALA A 57 -32.57 26.15 -13.28
CA ALA A 57 -31.72 27.28 -12.90
C ALA A 57 -30.43 26.83 -12.19
N SER A 58 -30.50 25.78 -11.36
CA SER A 58 -29.34 25.21 -10.67
C SER A 58 -28.36 24.56 -11.64
N LEU A 59 -28.85 23.86 -12.66
CA LEU A 59 -28.02 23.24 -13.69
C LEU A 59 -27.36 24.30 -14.59
N GLU A 60 -28.10 25.33 -15.03
CA GLU A 60 -27.54 26.44 -15.81
C GLU A 60 -26.42 27.15 -15.05
N LEU A 61 -26.65 27.46 -13.76
CA LEU A 61 -25.63 28.06 -12.90
C LEU A 61 -24.42 27.14 -12.72
N PHE A 62 -24.65 25.83 -12.58
CA PHE A 62 -23.57 24.85 -12.48
C PHE A 62 -22.72 24.83 -13.77
N ASP A 63 -23.36 24.73 -14.93
CA ASP A 63 -22.70 24.69 -16.24
C ASP A 63 -21.92 25.97 -16.53
N ASP A 64 -22.48 27.14 -16.24
CA ASP A 64 -21.80 28.43 -16.41
C ASP A 64 -20.53 28.51 -15.54
N VAL A 65 -20.60 28.00 -14.30
CA VAL A 65 -19.47 27.94 -13.40
C VAL A 65 -18.43 26.91 -13.84
N MET A 66 -18.84 25.83 -14.50
CA MET A 66 -17.92 24.83 -15.05
C MET A 66 -17.25 25.31 -16.36
N ARG A 67 -17.93 26.13 -17.16
CA ARG A 67 -17.42 26.72 -18.41
C ARG A 67 -16.42 27.88 -18.19
N ASP A 68 -16.56 28.67 -17.12
CA ASP A 68 -15.59 29.72 -16.76
C ASP A 68 -14.79 29.37 -15.49
N PRO A 69 -13.65 28.65 -15.64
CA PRO A 69 -12.80 28.27 -14.51
C PRO A 69 -12.07 29.47 -13.86
N SER A 70 -12.12 30.64 -14.49
CA SER A 70 -11.48 31.87 -13.98
C SER A 70 -12.37 32.66 -13.01
N CYS A 71 -13.65 32.28 -12.86
CA CYS A 71 -14.53 32.92 -11.90
C CYS A 71 -14.22 32.44 -10.46
N GLY A 72 -14.25 33.37 -9.49
CA GLY A 72 -13.86 33.06 -8.10
C GLY A 72 -14.75 32.02 -7.40
N LEU A 73 -16.00 31.89 -7.87
CA LEU A 73 -16.98 30.87 -7.45
C LEU A 73 -16.62 29.49 -7.99
N ALA A 74 -16.28 29.38 -9.28
CA ALA A 74 -15.73 28.17 -9.91
C ALA A 74 -14.51 27.68 -9.16
N ALA A 75 -13.54 28.57 -9.01
CA ALA A 75 -12.20 28.15 -8.66
C ALA A 75 -12.05 27.82 -7.16
N CYS A 76 -12.84 28.43 -6.28
CA CYS A 76 -12.63 28.33 -4.82
C CYS A 76 -13.89 28.02 -3.99
N GLY A 77 -15.08 27.95 -4.58
CA GLY A 77 -16.33 27.69 -3.87
C GLY A 77 -16.52 26.23 -3.49
N GLN A 78 -17.42 25.93 -2.54
CA GLN A 78 -17.94 24.57 -2.40
C GLN A 78 -19.02 24.38 -3.48
N LEU A 79 -18.88 23.42 -4.40
CA LEU A 79 -19.88 23.21 -5.47
C LEU A 79 -21.29 23.01 -4.91
N SER A 80 -21.43 22.33 -3.77
CA SER A 80 -22.72 22.19 -3.06
C SER A 80 -23.40 23.51 -2.67
N ARG A 81 -22.69 24.63 -2.69
CA ARG A 81 -23.24 25.98 -2.43
C ARG A 81 -23.70 26.70 -3.69
N LEU A 82 -23.35 26.20 -4.87
CA LEU A 82 -23.84 26.72 -6.15
C LEU A 82 -25.22 26.17 -6.48
N VAL A 83 -25.54 25.00 -5.91
CA VAL A 83 -26.79 24.28 -6.12
C VAL A 83 -27.50 24.02 -4.78
N PRO A 84 -27.69 25.04 -3.91
CA PRO A 84 -28.23 24.83 -2.56
C PRO A 84 -29.71 24.44 -2.56
N PHE A 85 -30.43 24.72 -3.65
CA PHE A 85 -31.86 24.42 -3.83
C PHE A 85 -32.11 23.35 -4.89
N ALA A 86 -31.06 22.73 -5.43
CA ALA A 86 -31.20 21.66 -6.40
C ALA A 86 -31.84 20.44 -5.75
N SER A 87 -32.69 19.78 -6.52
CA SER A 87 -33.28 18.52 -6.13
C SER A 87 -32.20 17.45 -5.97
N SER A 88 -32.57 16.47 -5.16
CA SER A 88 -31.84 15.23 -4.99
C SER A 88 -31.47 14.57 -6.33
N ALA A 89 -32.41 14.52 -7.28
CA ALA A 89 -32.21 13.89 -8.59
C ALA A 89 -31.20 14.65 -9.46
N LEU A 90 -31.26 15.99 -9.47
CA LEU A 90 -30.29 16.81 -10.20
C LEU A 90 -28.87 16.63 -9.66
N LEU A 91 -28.72 16.69 -8.33
CA LEU A 91 -27.42 16.48 -7.69
C LEU A 91 -26.83 15.12 -8.04
N GLN A 92 -27.65 14.07 -8.11
CA GLN A 92 -27.24 12.74 -8.56
C GLN A 92 -26.80 12.71 -10.01
N GLY A 93 -27.57 13.33 -10.91
CA GLY A 93 -27.21 13.44 -12.33
C GLY A 93 -25.86 14.11 -12.53
N ILE A 94 -25.60 15.20 -11.79
CA ILE A 94 -24.33 15.92 -11.83
C ILE A 94 -23.18 15.06 -11.32
N VAL A 95 -23.30 14.48 -10.11
CA VAL A 95 -22.18 13.71 -9.50
C VAL A 95 -21.91 12.37 -10.18
N CYS A 96 -22.90 11.79 -10.87
CA CYS A 96 -22.74 10.56 -11.64
C CYS A 96 -22.36 10.80 -13.12
N SER A 97 -22.23 12.05 -13.55
CA SER A 97 -21.81 12.38 -14.91
C SER A 97 -20.36 11.96 -15.14
N THR A 98 -20.16 10.96 -16.00
CA THR A 98 -18.82 10.45 -16.33
C THR A 98 -17.99 11.51 -17.06
N GLU A 99 -18.63 12.29 -17.94
CA GLU A 99 -17.99 13.38 -18.69
C GLU A 99 -17.42 14.44 -17.76
N LEU A 100 -18.21 14.86 -16.76
CA LEU A 100 -17.80 15.85 -15.76
C LEU A 100 -16.51 15.43 -15.02
N TRP A 101 -16.44 14.17 -14.61
CA TRP A 101 -15.26 13.62 -13.96
C TRP A 101 -14.06 13.55 -14.90
N VAL A 102 -14.25 13.08 -16.14
CA VAL A 102 -13.17 12.97 -17.14
C VAL A 102 -12.54 14.34 -17.43
N GLU A 103 -13.33 15.40 -17.52
CA GLU A 103 -12.84 16.76 -17.79
C GLU A 103 -12.06 17.37 -16.63
N ASN A 104 -12.47 17.08 -15.39
CA ASN A 104 -12.07 17.85 -14.21
C ASN A 104 -11.17 17.11 -13.21
N GLN A 105 -11.07 15.79 -13.30
CA GLN A 105 -10.23 15.00 -12.40
C GLN A 105 -8.73 15.23 -12.66
N VAL A 106 -7.89 15.00 -11.64
CA VAL A 106 -6.44 14.94 -11.83
C VAL A 106 -6.08 13.77 -12.74
N LEU A 107 -5.27 14.03 -13.76
CA LEU A 107 -4.84 13.04 -14.73
C LEU A 107 -3.44 12.52 -14.42
N LEU A 108 -3.10 11.36 -14.97
CA LEU A 108 -1.73 10.85 -15.00
C LEU A 108 -0.99 11.43 -16.21
N ARG A 109 0.32 11.64 -16.10
CA ARG A 109 1.15 12.14 -17.21
C ARG A 109 1.18 11.10 -18.33
N ARG A 110 0.94 11.55 -19.57
CA ARG A 110 0.92 10.70 -20.77
C ARG A 110 2.30 10.15 -21.19
N THR A 111 3.40 10.66 -20.64
CA THR A 111 4.77 10.25 -21.00
C THR A 111 5.66 10.17 -19.79
N GLY A 112 6.21 8.98 -19.57
CA GLY A 112 7.05 8.62 -18.43
C GLY A 112 6.49 7.39 -17.74
N ALA A 113 6.26 6.31 -18.50
CA ALA A 113 6.04 5.02 -17.86
C ALA A 113 7.21 4.79 -16.90
N PRO A 114 6.98 4.60 -15.58
CA PRO A 114 8.04 4.17 -14.71
C PRO A 114 8.64 2.91 -15.33
N THR A 115 9.95 2.94 -15.49
CA THR A 115 10.78 1.91 -16.11
C THR A 115 10.46 0.56 -15.49
N VAL A 116 9.66 -0.25 -16.18
CA VAL A 116 9.54 -1.73 -16.20
C VAL A 116 9.42 -2.49 -14.85
N ASP A 117 9.62 -1.86 -13.71
CA ASP A 117 9.81 -2.55 -12.45
C ASP A 117 8.55 -2.42 -11.58
N VAL A 118 7.60 -3.30 -11.83
CA VAL A 118 6.60 -3.65 -10.81
C VAL A 118 7.03 -4.94 -10.11
N PRO A 119 7.93 -4.87 -9.11
CA PRO A 119 7.96 -5.86 -8.03
C PRO A 119 7.70 -5.22 -6.66
N PHE A 120 7.07 -4.04 -6.61
CA PHE A 120 6.75 -3.33 -5.36
C PHE A 120 5.30 -2.93 -5.21
N ALA A 121 4.46 -3.73 -5.86
CA ALA A 121 3.06 -3.97 -5.55
C ALA A 121 2.65 -3.55 -4.13
N MET A 122 3.32 -4.01 -3.08
CA MET A 122 2.80 -3.95 -1.71
C MET A 122 2.75 -2.56 -1.06
N LEU A 123 3.40 -1.52 -1.60
CA LEU A 123 3.72 -0.34 -0.77
C LEU A 123 3.18 1.02 -1.18
N ASP A 124 2.78 1.22 -2.43
CA ASP A 124 1.80 2.25 -2.70
C ASP A 124 1.04 1.91 -3.96
N ARG A 125 -0.18 1.44 -3.74
CA ARG A 125 -1.18 1.18 -4.78
C ARG A 125 -1.82 2.46 -5.31
N TYR A 126 -1.40 3.58 -4.75
CA TYR A 126 -1.75 4.93 -5.13
C TYR A 126 -0.59 5.56 -5.89
N CYS A 127 -0.90 6.51 -6.76
CA CYS A 127 0.11 7.21 -7.52
C CYS A 127 0.77 8.29 -6.65
N SER A 128 2.07 8.46 -6.84
CA SER A 128 2.85 9.58 -6.28
C SER A 128 2.71 10.84 -7.14
N LEU A 129 2.99 12.00 -6.58
CA LEU A 129 2.81 13.28 -7.29
C LEU A 129 3.61 13.42 -8.61
N ASP A 130 4.74 12.74 -8.75
CA ASP A 130 5.64 12.82 -9.91
C ASP A 130 5.06 12.21 -11.19
N VAL A 131 4.15 11.24 -11.05
CA VAL A 131 3.44 10.62 -12.18
C VAL A 131 2.13 11.34 -12.55
N MET A 132 1.76 12.40 -11.82
CA MET A 132 0.51 13.15 -12.01
C MET A 132 0.70 14.41 -12.87
N ASP A 133 -0.32 14.71 -13.68
CA ASP A 133 -0.48 15.98 -14.38
C ASP A 133 -1.17 17.00 -13.44
N LEU A 134 -0.35 17.76 -12.73
CA LEU A 134 -0.79 18.61 -11.63
C LEU A 134 -1.20 20.00 -12.13
N SER A 135 -2.50 20.21 -12.27
CA SER A 135 -3.12 21.54 -12.30
C SER A 135 -3.78 21.82 -10.95
N LEU A 136 -3.62 23.05 -10.44
CA LEU A 136 -4.26 23.50 -9.21
C LEU A 136 -5.79 23.39 -9.33
N LEU A 137 -6.34 23.81 -10.48
CA LEU A 137 -7.76 23.72 -10.77
C LEU A 137 -8.26 22.27 -10.68
N ARG A 138 -7.60 21.32 -11.36
CA ARG A 138 -8.00 19.89 -11.33
C ARG A 138 -7.90 19.29 -9.93
N CYS A 139 -6.89 19.66 -9.14
CA CYS A 139 -6.75 19.21 -7.76
C CYS A 139 -7.91 19.70 -6.88
N VAL A 140 -8.30 20.97 -7.04
CA VAL A 140 -9.44 21.54 -6.31
C VAL A 140 -10.76 20.95 -6.79
N ARG A 141 -10.94 20.79 -8.10
CA ARG A 141 -12.13 20.22 -8.72
C ARG A 141 -12.38 18.78 -8.30
N THR A 142 -11.36 17.94 -8.33
CA THR A 142 -11.45 16.56 -7.83
C THR A 142 -11.95 16.54 -6.38
N ALA A 143 -11.40 17.40 -5.51
CA ALA A 143 -11.82 17.50 -4.12
C ALA A 143 -13.25 18.03 -3.95
N GLN A 144 -13.66 19.00 -4.78
CA GLN A 144 -15.01 19.54 -4.79
C GLN A 144 -16.04 18.49 -5.24
N LEU A 145 -15.73 17.68 -6.26
CA LEU A 145 -16.59 16.61 -6.75
C LEU A 145 -16.74 15.48 -5.73
N VAL A 146 -15.65 15.08 -5.07
CA VAL A 146 -15.70 14.13 -3.94
C VAL A 146 -16.58 14.67 -2.81
N HIS A 147 -16.46 15.96 -2.48
CA HIS A 147 -17.31 16.56 -1.47
C HIS A 147 -18.77 16.66 -1.91
N LEU A 148 -19.03 16.98 -3.18
CA LEU A 148 -20.37 17.08 -3.73
C LEU A 148 -21.08 15.71 -3.68
N LEU A 149 -20.40 14.63 -4.08
CA LEU A 149 -20.91 13.26 -3.99
C LEU A 149 -21.21 12.85 -2.54
N ALA A 150 -20.42 13.30 -1.56
CA ALA A 150 -20.71 13.04 -0.16
C ALA A 150 -21.94 13.78 0.38
N ARG A 151 -22.38 14.83 -0.31
CA ARG A 151 -23.53 15.65 0.07
C ARG A 151 -24.78 15.34 -0.75
N SER A 152 -24.64 14.73 -1.92
CA SER A 152 -25.77 14.23 -2.68
C SER A 152 -26.47 13.08 -1.93
N VAL A 153 -27.75 12.90 -2.26
CA VAL A 153 -28.66 11.78 -1.96
C VAL A 153 -27.96 10.46 -1.66
N PRO A 154 -28.52 9.57 -0.81
CA PRO A 154 -27.98 8.24 -0.54
C PRO A 154 -27.36 7.60 -1.78
N ILE A 155 -26.03 7.44 -1.73
CA ILE A 155 -25.18 6.83 -2.77
C ILE A 155 -25.76 5.47 -3.21
N GLU A 156 -26.52 4.84 -2.33
CA GLU A 156 -27.28 3.60 -2.52
C GLU A 156 -28.22 3.61 -3.75
N THR A 157 -28.61 4.78 -4.25
CA THR A 157 -29.58 4.92 -5.36
C THR A 157 -28.94 5.22 -6.73
N CYS A 158 -27.63 5.48 -6.79
CA CYS A 158 -26.92 5.80 -8.04
C CYS A 158 -26.47 4.55 -8.82
N ASP A 159 -26.00 4.67 -10.06
CA ASP A 159 -25.30 3.56 -10.74
C ASP A 159 -23.96 3.23 -10.04
N THR A 160 -23.69 1.94 -9.80
CA THR A 160 -22.50 1.48 -9.06
C THR A 160 -21.20 1.84 -9.79
N VAL A 161 -21.15 1.67 -11.11
CA VAL A 161 -19.94 1.90 -11.91
C VAL A 161 -19.69 3.41 -12.06
N ALA A 162 -20.74 4.18 -12.33
CA ALA A 162 -20.68 5.64 -12.45
C ALA A 162 -20.19 6.33 -11.17
N VAL A 163 -20.37 5.70 -10.01
CA VAL A 163 -19.87 6.21 -8.72
C VAL A 163 -18.51 5.62 -8.35
N LEU A 164 -18.34 4.30 -8.44
CA LEU A 164 -17.14 3.63 -7.96
C LEU A 164 -15.92 3.97 -8.83
N LEU A 165 -16.08 4.06 -10.15
CA LEU A 165 -14.94 4.35 -11.05
C LEU A 165 -14.32 5.73 -10.77
N PRO A 166 -15.08 6.84 -10.70
CA PRO A 166 -14.50 8.13 -10.33
C PRO A 166 -13.91 8.16 -8.92
N LEU A 167 -14.51 7.46 -7.96
CA LEU A 167 -13.97 7.36 -6.61
C LEU A 167 -12.63 6.61 -6.56
N LEU A 168 -12.48 5.52 -7.32
CA LEU A 168 -11.21 4.82 -7.47
C LEU A 168 -10.16 5.71 -8.14
N ARG A 169 -10.53 6.48 -9.17
CA ARG A 169 -9.63 7.45 -9.81
C ARG A 169 -9.21 8.56 -8.84
N ALA A 170 -10.14 9.08 -8.04
CA ALA A 170 -9.83 10.05 -6.99
C ALA A 170 -8.93 9.46 -5.89
N ALA A 171 -9.14 8.19 -5.52
CA ALA A 171 -8.31 7.47 -4.56
C ALA A 171 -6.90 7.29 -5.10
N ARG A 172 -6.75 6.91 -6.38
CA ARG A 172 -5.45 6.78 -7.05
C ARG A 172 -4.58 8.02 -6.88
N VAL A 173 -5.18 9.21 -6.90
CA VAL A 173 -4.47 10.51 -6.79
C VAL A 173 -4.55 11.13 -5.39
N GLN A 174 -4.89 10.36 -4.36
CA GLN A 174 -5.20 10.90 -3.03
C GLN A 174 -4.12 11.77 -2.38
N GLU A 175 -2.85 11.67 -2.81
CA GLU A 175 -1.78 12.56 -2.37
C GLU A 175 -2.05 14.05 -2.67
N VAL A 176 -2.88 14.37 -3.68
CA VAL A 176 -3.29 15.75 -4.00
C VAL A 176 -4.42 16.26 -3.11
N LEU A 177 -5.15 15.35 -2.47
CA LEU A 177 -6.31 15.68 -1.66
C LEU A 177 -5.88 16.17 -0.28
N SER A 178 -6.63 17.12 0.28
CA SER A 178 -6.45 17.51 1.68
C SER A 178 -6.93 16.41 2.62
N ASP A 179 -6.35 16.30 3.81
CA ASP A 179 -6.68 15.26 4.79
C ASP A 179 -8.17 15.07 5.07
N PRO A 180 -9.02 16.12 5.21
CA PRO A 180 -10.45 15.93 5.41
C PRO A 180 -11.15 15.23 4.25
N ILE A 181 -10.72 15.53 3.01
CA ILE A 181 -11.28 14.94 1.80
C ILE A 181 -10.78 13.51 1.64
N ARG A 182 -9.49 13.25 1.91
CA ARG A 182 -8.94 11.90 1.93
C ARG A 182 -9.65 11.02 2.96
N LYS A 183 -9.86 11.52 4.18
CA LYS A 183 -10.64 10.82 5.21
C LYS A 183 -12.07 10.58 4.75
N LEU A 184 -12.75 11.58 4.19
CA LEU A 184 -14.11 11.43 3.66
C LEU A 184 -14.20 10.34 2.58
N LEU A 185 -13.23 10.33 1.67
CA LEU A 185 -13.12 9.36 0.58
C LEU A 185 -12.94 7.93 1.12
N VAL A 186 -11.92 7.70 1.95
CA VAL A 186 -11.51 6.37 2.43
C VAL A 186 -12.44 5.82 3.51
N THR A 187 -12.93 6.65 4.43
CA THR A 187 -13.71 6.15 5.58
C THR A 187 -15.22 6.15 5.35
N LYS A 188 -15.73 6.83 4.31
CA LYS A 188 -17.17 6.92 4.05
C LYS A 188 -17.57 6.53 2.63
N LEU A 189 -17.01 7.18 1.62
CA LEU A 189 -17.50 7.03 0.24
C LEU A 189 -17.10 5.68 -0.38
N LEU A 190 -15.81 5.34 -0.35
CA LEU A 190 -15.31 4.09 -0.91
C LEU A 190 -15.93 2.84 -0.25
N PRO A 191 -16.02 2.76 1.10
CA PRO A 191 -16.78 1.70 1.79
C PRO A 191 -18.18 1.50 1.23
N ARG A 192 -18.95 2.59 1.11
CA ARG A 192 -20.34 2.54 0.63
C ARG A 192 -20.42 2.14 -0.83
N ALA A 193 -19.51 2.62 -1.67
CA ALA A 193 -19.47 2.23 -3.07
C ALA A 193 -19.09 0.75 -3.25
N LEU A 194 -18.12 0.23 -2.48
CA LEU A 194 -17.73 -1.18 -2.52
C LEU A 194 -18.85 -2.12 -2.09
N LEU A 195 -19.62 -1.77 -1.04
CA LEU A 195 -20.78 -2.53 -0.57
C LEU A 195 -21.85 -2.74 -1.63
N ARG A 196 -21.86 -1.91 -2.68
CA ARG A 196 -22.87 -1.97 -3.74
C ARG A 196 -22.48 -2.86 -4.90
N VAL A 197 -21.22 -3.32 -4.96
CA VAL A 197 -20.74 -4.21 -6.01
C VAL A 197 -21.36 -5.59 -5.81
N ASN A 198 -22.51 -5.81 -6.44
CA ASN A 198 -23.38 -6.96 -6.17
C ASN A 198 -23.41 -7.97 -7.32
N SER A 199 -23.00 -7.57 -8.52
CA SER A 199 -23.04 -8.40 -9.71
C SER A 199 -21.67 -8.58 -10.37
N ARG A 200 -21.54 -9.65 -11.14
CA ARG A 200 -20.37 -9.89 -12.01
C ARG A 200 -20.25 -8.81 -13.08
N ASP A 201 -21.37 -8.41 -13.67
CA ASP A 201 -21.41 -7.48 -14.80
C ASP A 201 -20.94 -6.07 -14.40
N GLU A 202 -21.23 -5.61 -13.17
CA GLU A 202 -20.70 -4.35 -12.64
C GLU A 202 -19.17 -4.35 -12.55
N VAL A 203 -18.57 -5.46 -12.10
CA VAL A 203 -17.11 -5.57 -11.98
C VAL A 203 -16.46 -5.62 -13.37
N VAL A 204 -17.04 -6.36 -14.31
CA VAL A 204 -16.57 -6.40 -15.70
C VAL A 204 -16.68 -5.02 -16.34
N ALA A 205 -17.83 -4.36 -16.21
CA ALA A 205 -18.04 -3.02 -16.74
C ALA A 205 -17.06 -2.00 -16.14
N LEU A 206 -16.76 -2.12 -14.84
CA LEU A 206 -15.76 -1.28 -14.16
C LEU A 206 -14.35 -1.45 -14.78
N LEU A 207 -13.95 -2.70 -15.06
CA LEU A 207 -12.64 -3.01 -15.65
C LEU A 207 -12.56 -2.58 -17.12
N ASP A 208 -13.60 -2.82 -17.90
CA ASP A 208 -13.64 -2.47 -19.33
C ASP A 208 -13.75 -0.95 -19.57
N SER A 209 -14.24 -0.18 -18.58
CA SER A 209 -14.43 1.28 -18.68
C SER A 209 -13.15 2.11 -18.48
N ASP A 210 -12.03 1.49 -18.08
CA ASP A 210 -10.76 2.20 -17.88
C ASP A 210 -9.76 1.87 -18.98
N THR A 211 -9.03 2.90 -19.44
CA THR A 211 -8.00 2.74 -20.47
C THR A 211 -6.80 1.94 -19.98
N GLU A 212 -6.56 1.91 -18.66
CA GLU A 212 -5.47 1.17 -18.02
C GLU A 212 -6.02 0.30 -16.88
N PRO A 213 -6.74 -0.80 -17.20
CA PRO A 213 -7.47 -1.59 -16.20
C PRO A 213 -6.54 -2.22 -15.16
N HIS A 214 -5.29 -2.50 -15.54
CA HIS A 214 -4.26 -3.01 -14.64
C HIS A 214 -3.87 -2.00 -13.53
N LEU A 215 -3.91 -0.69 -13.78
CA LEU A 215 -3.70 0.33 -12.74
C LEU A 215 -4.94 0.45 -11.85
N LEU A 216 -6.13 0.33 -12.43
CA LEU A 216 -7.38 0.31 -11.68
C LEU A 216 -7.43 -0.84 -10.69
N LEU A 217 -6.99 -2.04 -11.10
CA LEU A 217 -6.86 -3.19 -10.22
C LEU A 217 -5.94 -2.93 -9.02
N CYS A 218 -4.77 -2.31 -9.25
CA CYS A 218 -3.87 -1.95 -8.16
C CYS A 218 -4.58 -1.01 -7.16
N THR A 219 -5.24 0.05 -7.65
CA THR A 219 -5.96 0.97 -6.78
C THR A 219 -7.12 0.28 -6.05
N LEU A 220 -7.87 -0.57 -6.73
CA LEU A 220 -8.98 -1.33 -6.15
C LEU A 220 -8.49 -2.23 -5.00
N ALA A 221 -7.36 -2.91 -5.17
CA ALA A 221 -6.77 -3.73 -4.10
C ALA A 221 -6.43 -2.90 -2.85
N ALA A 222 -5.79 -1.73 -3.01
CA ALA A 222 -5.53 -0.87 -1.85
C ALA A 222 -6.78 -0.34 -1.21
N VAL A 223 -7.77 0.07 -2.00
CA VAL A 223 -9.03 0.54 -1.44
C VAL A 223 -9.67 -0.59 -0.63
N ILE A 224 -9.67 -1.83 -1.11
CA ILE A 224 -10.14 -2.97 -0.32
C ILE A 224 -9.34 -3.08 0.99
N ARG A 225 -8.00 -3.05 0.96
CA ARG A 225 -7.16 -3.10 2.16
C ARG A 225 -7.45 -1.97 3.16
N ASP A 226 -7.51 -0.74 2.68
CA ASP A 226 -7.64 0.44 3.53
C ASP A 226 -9.08 0.61 4.07
N THR A 227 -10.08 0.11 3.34
CA THR A 227 -11.49 0.14 3.78
C THR A 227 -11.89 -1.07 4.61
N ALA A 228 -11.23 -2.21 4.41
CA ALA A 228 -11.44 -3.44 5.17
C ALA A 228 -11.37 -3.25 6.69
N VAL A 229 -10.46 -2.39 7.16
CA VAL A 229 -10.30 -2.10 8.60
C VAL A 229 -11.50 -1.36 9.19
N CYS A 230 -12.23 -0.62 8.35
CA CYS A 230 -13.31 0.27 8.78
C CYS A 230 -14.71 -0.36 8.65
N VAL A 231 -14.83 -1.56 8.07
CA VAL A 231 -16.14 -2.09 7.65
C VAL A 231 -16.20 -3.60 7.82
N GLY A 232 -17.29 -4.08 8.44
CA GLY A 232 -17.51 -5.51 8.73
C GLY A 232 -17.81 -6.40 7.51
N ASP A 233 -18.30 -7.61 7.77
CA ASP A 233 -18.39 -8.75 6.84
C ASP A 233 -18.97 -8.45 5.44
N ALA A 234 -19.88 -7.49 5.30
CA ALA A 234 -20.50 -7.17 4.02
C ALA A 234 -19.54 -6.60 2.96
N VAL A 235 -18.50 -5.85 3.38
CA VAL A 235 -17.44 -5.38 2.47
C VAL A 235 -16.54 -6.55 2.08
N LEU A 236 -16.30 -7.50 2.99
CA LEU A 236 -15.51 -8.70 2.70
C LEU A 236 -16.18 -9.57 1.63
N GLU A 237 -17.50 -9.75 1.70
CA GLU A 237 -18.25 -10.46 0.67
C GLU A 237 -18.15 -9.77 -0.70
N SER A 238 -18.22 -8.43 -0.70
CA SER A 238 -18.03 -7.64 -1.93
C SER A 238 -16.59 -7.77 -2.47
N ALA A 239 -15.59 -7.77 -1.59
CA ALA A 239 -14.19 -7.97 -1.96
C ALA A 239 -13.93 -9.38 -2.50
N ARG A 240 -14.52 -10.43 -1.91
CA ARG A 240 -14.46 -11.82 -2.41
C ARG A 240 -15.11 -11.95 -3.77
N ARG A 241 -16.24 -11.28 -3.99
CA ARG A 241 -16.91 -11.23 -5.31
C ARG A 241 -16.03 -10.55 -6.36
N ILE A 242 -15.47 -9.38 -6.04
CA ILE A 242 -14.53 -8.67 -6.91
C ILE A 242 -13.34 -9.57 -7.24
N ALA A 243 -12.72 -10.19 -6.24
CA ALA A 243 -11.59 -11.10 -6.42
C ALA A 243 -11.98 -12.28 -7.33
N GLY A 244 -13.17 -12.86 -7.15
CA GLY A 244 -13.73 -13.91 -8.01
C GLY A 244 -13.81 -13.50 -9.49
N VAL A 245 -14.44 -12.36 -9.76
CA VAL A 245 -14.61 -11.85 -11.14
C VAL A 245 -13.27 -11.49 -11.78
N VAL A 246 -12.40 -10.80 -11.04
CA VAL A 246 -11.04 -10.46 -11.49
C VAL A 246 -10.27 -11.74 -11.83
N THR A 247 -10.33 -12.75 -10.95
CA THR A 247 -9.70 -14.07 -11.17
C THR A 247 -10.22 -14.75 -12.43
N GLU A 248 -11.55 -14.78 -12.62
CA GLU A 248 -12.17 -15.35 -13.82
C GLU A 248 -11.71 -14.61 -15.09
N TRP A 249 -11.71 -13.27 -15.08
CA TRP A 249 -11.29 -12.41 -16.17
C TRP A 249 -9.83 -12.66 -16.58
N MET A 250 -8.95 -12.83 -15.59
CA MET A 250 -7.54 -13.18 -15.79
C MET A 250 -7.38 -14.58 -16.37
N ILE A 251 -8.07 -15.59 -15.84
CA ILE A 251 -7.98 -16.98 -16.33
C ILE A 251 -8.43 -17.05 -17.79
N ASN A 252 -9.56 -16.41 -18.12
CA ASN A 252 -10.09 -16.40 -19.48
C ASN A 252 -9.09 -15.80 -20.47
N SER A 253 -8.35 -14.78 -20.08
CA SER A 253 -7.41 -14.08 -20.98
C SER A 253 -6.03 -14.76 -21.04
N VAL A 254 -5.48 -15.15 -19.88
CA VAL A 254 -4.12 -15.69 -19.75
C VAL A 254 -4.05 -17.17 -20.12
N LEU A 255 -5.01 -17.98 -19.67
CA LEU A 255 -4.96 -19.43 -19.81
C LEU A 255 -5.83 -19.93 -20.97
N LEU A 256 -7.01 -19.34 -21.17
CA LEU A 256 -7.94 -19.73 -22.24
C LEU A 256 -7.77 -18.92 -23.53
N LYS A 257 -7.13 -17.74 -23.48
CA LYS A 257 -7.01 -16.80 -24.62
C LYS A 257 -8.36 -16.37 -25.21
N GLU A 258 -9.40 -16.31 -24.38
CA GLU A 258 -10.79 -15.96 -24.74
C GLU A 258 -11.21 -14.58 -24.21
N GLY A 259 -10.41 -13.91 -23.37
CA GLY A 259 -10.80 -12.69 -22.65
C GLY A 259 -10.09 -11.40 -23.08
N SER A 260 -10.58 -10.27 -22.53
CA SER A 260 -10.11 -8.90 -22.82
C SER A 260 -8.98 -8.42 -21.89
N ALA A 261 -8.57 -9.21 -20.89
CA ALA A 261 -7.59 -8.75 -19.92
C ALA A 261 -6.20 -8.57 -20.57
N PRO A 262 -5.48 -7.47 -20.25
CA PRO A 262 -4.15 -7.27 -20.77
C PRO A 262 -3.19 -8.34 -20.23
N VAL A 263 -2.43 -8.96 -21.13
CA VAL A 263 -1.51 -10.08 -20.80
C VAL A 263 -0.02 -9.70 -20.91
N ASN A 264 0.30 -8.42 -21.11
CA ASN A 264 1.69 -7.97 -21.11
C ASN A 264 2.33 -8.08 -19.71
N GLU A 265 3.66 -8.02 -19.63
CA GLU A 265 4.40 -8.22 -18.37
C GLU A 265 3.97 -7.26 -17.25
N ARG A 266 3.68 -6.00 -17.59
CA ARG A 266 3.22 -4.99 -16.62
C ARG A 266 1.86 -5.35 -16.04
N ALA A 267 0.94 -5.82 -16.90
CA ALA A 267 -0.35 -6.27 -16.47
C ALA A 267 -0.22 -7.52 -15.60
N VAL A 268 0.55 -8.53 -16.00
CA VAL A 268 0.81 -9.73 -15.18
C VAL A 268 1.37 -9.36 -13.80
N ALA A 269 2.30 -8.41 -13.75
CA ALA A 269 2.81 -7.91 -12.49
C ALA A 269 1.71 -7.23 -11.66
N ALA A 270 0.91 -6.34 -12.24
CA ALA A 270 -0.22 -5.69 -11.57
C ALA A 270 -1.29 -6.68 -11.06
N HIS A 271 -1.53 -7.78 -11.78
CA HIS A 271 -2.41 -8.85 -11.37
C HIS A 271 -1.88 -9.61 -10.14
N ARG A 272 -0.60 -9.99 -10.14
CA ARG A 272 0.03 -10.57 -8.94
C ARG A 272 0.01 -9.58 -7.78
N ALA A 273 0.21 -8.31 -8.10
CA ALA A 273 0.17 -7.22 -7.17
C ALA A 273 -1.21 -7.16 -6.50
N PHE A 274 -2.32 -7.17 -7.24
CA PHE A 274 -3.68 -7.17 -6.70
C PHE A 274 -3.85 -8.19 -5.57
N PHE A 275 -3.50 -9.45 -5.83
CA PHE A 275 -3.61 -10.53 -4.85
C PHE A 275 -2.70 -10.36 -3.63
N ALA A 276 -1.45 -9.92 -3.83
CA ALA A 276 -0.54 -9.66 -2.71
C ALA A 276 -1.07 -8.60 -1.73
N THR A 277 -1.91 -7.66 -2.18
CA THR A 277 -2.57 -6.70 -1.27
C THR A 277 -3.88 -7.22 -0.69
N LEU A 278 -4.58 -8.14 -1.36
CA LEU A 278 -5.66 -8.88 -0.72
C LEU A 278 -5.13 -9.75 0.42
N ASP A 279 -3.93 -10.32 0.28
CA ASP A 279 -3.25 -11.03 1.35
C ASP A 279 -2.95 -10.14 2.55
N GLU A 280 -2.39 -8.95 2.30
CA GLU A 280 -2.14 -7.95 3.34
C GLU A 280 -3.44 -7.53 4.04
N ALA A 281 -4.51 -7.30 3.28
CA ALA A 281 -5.82 -7.01 3.83
C ALA A 281 -6.33 -8.17 4.70
N ALA A 282 -6.21 -9.41 4.22
CA ALA A 282 -6.61 -10.61 4.94
C ALA A 282 -5.84 -10.78 6.27
N ASP A 283 -4.55 -10.48 6.27
CA ASP A 283 -3.71 -10.54 7.47
C ASP A 283 -4.15 -9.48 8.52
N VAL A 284 -4.59 -8.29 8.08
CA VAL A 284 -5.11 -7.23 8.98
C VAL A 284 -6.49 -7.56 9.56
N ILE A 285 -7.39 -8.12 8.73
CA ILE A 285 -8.76 -8.46 9.13
C ILE A 285 -8.80 -9.76 9.95
N GLY A 286 -7.83 -10.67 9.71
CA GLY A 286 -7.84 -12.02 10.24
C GLY A 286 -8.77 -12.97 9.50
N ASP A 287 -9.17 -12.65 8.27
CA ASP A 287 -10.04 -13.48 7.43
C ASP A 287 -9.59 -13.47 5.95
N SER A 288 -9.75 -14.61 5.27
CA SER A 288 -9.28 -14.80 3.90
C SER A 288 -10.23 -14.20 2.85
N ILE A 289 -9.65 -13.52 1.86
CA ILE A 289 -10.36 -12.99 0.69
C ILE A 289 -10.16 -13.97 -0.47
N LEU A 290 -10.89 -15.08 -0.44
CA LEU A 290 -10.83 -16.13 -1.46
C LEU A 290 -11.80 -15.86 -2.61
N SER A 291 -11.36 -16.24 -3.80
CA SER A 291 -12.06 -16.09 -5.07
C SER A 291 -12.89 -17.34 -5.37
N SER A 292 -14.18 -17.15 -5.66
CA SER A 292 -15.03 -18.21 -6.21
C SER A 292 -15.15 -18.02 -7.72
N ILE A 293 -14.88 -19.09 -8.48
CA ILE A 293 -14.92 -19.09 -9.95
C ILE A 293 -15.69 -20.29 -10.48
N PRO A 294 -16.18 -20.25 -11.74
CA PRO A 294 -16.88 -21.39 -12.32
C PRO A 294 -15.97 -22.60 -12.54
N ALA A 295 -16.58 -23.80 -12.62
CA ALA A 295 -15.86 -25.07 -12.67
C ALA A 295 -14.92 -25.21 -13.87
N ARG A 296 -15.29 -24.65 -15.04
CA ARG A 296 -14.44 -24.65 -16.24
C ARG A 296 -13.12 -23.95 -15.96
N GLN A 297 -13.17 -22.74 -15.43
CA GLN A 297 -11.99 -21.94 -15.10
C GLN A 297 -11.16 -22.61 -14.00
N ALA A 298 -11.79 -23.18 -12.98
CA ALA A 298 -11.09 -23.94 -11.93
C ALA A 298 -10.31 -25.14 -12.50
N SER A 299 -10.92 -25.91 -13.42
CA SER A 299 -10.26 -27.04 -14.09
C SER A 299 -9.06 -26.59 -14.93
N VAL A 300 -9.17 -25.46 -15.62
CA VAL A 300 -8.07 -24.91 -16.45
C VAL A 300 -6.90 -24.48 -15.58
N VAL A 301 -7.16 -23.85 -14.43
CA VAL A 301 -6.11 -23.51 -13.46
C VAL A 301 -5.42 -24.77 -12.94
N GLN A 302 -6.18 -25.82 -12.62
CA GLN A 302 -5.61 -27.10 -12.17
C GLN A 302 -4.72 -27.74 -13.24
N GLU A 303 -5.16 -27.74 -14.50
CA GLU A 303 -4.36 -28.24 -15.61
C GLU A 303 -3.07 -27.42 -15.79
N ALA A 304 -3.18 -26.09 -15.74
CA ALA A 304 -2.04 -25.19 -15.82
C ALA A 304 -1.05 -25.37 -14.66
N MET A 305 -1.54 -25.67 -13.45
CA MET A 305 -0.70 -26.01 -12.29
C MET A 305 0.14 -27.27 -12.52
N CYS A 306 -0.38 -28.25 -13.28
CA CYS A 306 0.38 -29.44 -13.67
C CYS A 306 1.41 -29.18 -14.80
N MET A 307 1.31 -28.02 -15.47
CA MET A 307 2.15 -27.65 -16.60
C MET A 307 3.09 -26.47 -16.30
N LEU A 308 3.20 -26.02 -15.05
CA LEU A 308 3.97 -24.84 -14.64
C LEU A 308 5.38 -24.74 -15.27
N PRO A 309 6.19 -25.82 -15.35
CA PRO A 309 7.53 -25.74 -15.96
C PRO A 309 7.54 -25.41 -17.47
N THR A 310 6.41 -25.57 -18.14
CA THR A 310 6.25 -25.31 -19.59
C THR A 310 5.72 -23.91 -19.89
N LEU A 311 5.19 -23.22 -18.88
CA LEU A 311 4.65 -21.87 -19.00
C LEU A 311 5.77 -20.82 -18.88
N PRO A 312 5.60 -19.63 -19.49
CA PRO A 312 6.49 -18.50 -19.21
C PRO A 312 6.55 -18.20 -17.71
N PRO A 313 7.71 -17.86 -17.12
CA PRO A 313 7.86 -17.69 -15.67
C PRO A 313 6.84 -16.74 -15.03
N SER A 314 6.55 -15.61 -15.68
CA SER A 314 5.56 -14.63 -15.22
C SER A 314 4.13 -15.18 -15.21
N THR A 315 3.77 -15.96 -16.23
CA THR A 315 2.47 -16.63 -16.36
C THR A 315 2.35 -17.76 -15.35
N ALA A 316 3.40 -18.54 -15.14
CA ALA A 316 3.45 -19.60 -14.15
C ALA A 316 3.29 -19.05 -12.72
N LEU A 317 4.01 -17.97 -12.38
CA LEU A 317 3.86 -17.26 -11.10
C LEU A 317 2.43 -16.76 -10.91
N LEU A 318 1.84 -16.10 -11.92
CA LEU A 318 0.45 -15.66 -11.85
C LEU A 318 -0.52 -16.83 -11.70
N THR A 319 -0.28 -17.96 -12.37
CA THR A 319 -1.10 -19.18 -12.25
C THR A 319 -1.08 -19.72 -10.82
N MET A 320 0.09 -19.80 -10.19
CA MET A 320 0.21 -20.20 -8.79
C MET A 320 -0.48 -19.20 -7.86
N THR A 321 -0.32 -17.89 -8.09
CA THR A 321 -1.00 -16.84 -7.31
C THR A 321 -2.52 -16.97 -7.43
N MET A 322 -3.06 -17.16 -8.63
CA MET A 322 -4.50 -17.35 -8.85
C MET A 322 -4.98 -18.63 -8.16
N HIS A 323 -4.28 -19.76 -8.35
CA HIS A 323 -4.63 -21.04 -7.74
C HIS A 323 -4.73 -20.94 -6.21
N ARG A 324 -3.75 -20.29 -5.57
CA ARG A 324 -3.71 -20.04 -4.13
C ARG A 324 -4.92 -19.27 -3.59
N HIS A 325 -5.48 -18.37 -4.40
CA HIS A 325 -6.61 -17.55 -3.99
C HIS A 325 -7.96 -18.17 -4.31
N LEU A 326 -8.03 -19.38 -4.88
CA LEU A 326 -9.32 -20.04 -5.13
C LEU A 326 -9.90 -20.60 -3.85
N SER A 327 -11.19 -20.37 -3.60
CA SER A 327 -11.91 -21.00 -2.47
C SER A 327 -11.99 -22.52 -2.62
N THR A 328 -11.96 -23.02 -3.86
CA THR A 328 -11.95 -24.44 -4.20
C THR A 328 -10.55 -24.99 -4.50
N ALA A 329 -9.48 -24.29 -4.09
CA ALA A 329 -8.11 -24.68 -4.40
C ALA A 329 -7.84 -26.14 -4.00
N SER A 330 -7.48 -26.95 -4.99
CA SER A 330 -7.13 -28.36 -4.79
C SER A 330 -5.76 -28.49 -4.12
N VAL A 331 -5.56 -29.63 -3.45
CA VAL A 331 -4.24 -29.99 -2.93
C VAL A 331 -3.26 -30.13 -4.10
N VAL A 332 -2.11 -29.48 -4.01
CA VAL A 332 -1.01 -29.67 -4.95
C VAL A 332 -0.36 -31.02 -4.67
N VAL A 333 -0.38 -31.90 -5.66
CA VAL A 333 0.18 -33.26 -5.54
C VAL A 333 1.71 -33.23 -5.52
N ALA A 334 2.31 -34.20 -4.84
CA ALA A 334 3.76 -34.29 -4.65
C ALA A 334 4.55 -34.28 -5.97
N SER A 335 4.03 -34.94 -7.01
CA SER A 335 4.68 -34.96 -8.34
C SER A 335 4.79 -33.57 -8.96
N THR A 336 3.76 -32.72 -8.81
CA THR A 336 3.79 -31.33 -9.29
C THR A 336 4.81 -30.52 -8.50
N VAL A 337 4.86 -30.71 -7.17
CA VAL A 337 5.88 -30.04 -6.32
C VAL A 337 7.29 -30.41 -6.78
N GLN A 338 7.58 -31.71 -6.99
CA GLN A 338 8.89 -32.18 -7.44
C GLN A 338 9.29 -31.63 -8.83
N GLN A 339 8.34 -31.59 -9.77
CA GLN A 339 8.57 -31.01 -11.09
C GLN A 339 8.91 -29.53 -11.00
N VAL A 340 8.18 -28.78 -10.17
CA VAL A 340 8.43 -27.35 -9.92
C VAL A 340 9.77 -27.12 -9.23
N VAL A 341 10.12 -27.92 -8.20
CA VAL A 341 11.42 -27.87 -7.54
C VAL A 341 12.55 -28.09 -8.55
N THR A 342 12.44 -29.12 -9.38
CA THR A 342 13.43 -29.43 -10.42
C THR A 342 13.57 -28.29 -11.43
N TYR A 343 12.46 -27.67 -11.82
CA TYR A 343 12.45 -26.52 -12.71
C TYR A 343 13.10 -25.28 -12.07
N ALA A 344 12.73 -24.95 -10.84
CA ALA A 344 13.25 -23.78 -10.11
C ALA A 344 14.77 -23.86 -9.89
N GLN A 345 15.32 -25.05 -9.69
CA GLN A 345 16.77 -25.26 -9.59
C GLN A 345 17.55 -24.93 -10.87
N ARG A 346 16.87 -24.93 -12.04
CA ARG A 346 17.46 -24.57 -13.34
C ARG A 346 17.38 -23.07 -13.63
N LEU A 347 16.58 -22.32 -12.87
CA LEU A 347 16.46 -20.87 -13.00
C LEU A 347 17.64 -20.16 -12.31
N ARG A 348 17.76 -18.85 -12.53
CA ARG A 348 18.64 -18.03 -11.69
C ARG A 348 18.17 -18.15 -10.24
N PRO A 349 19.07 -18.20 -9.24
CA PRO A 349 18.71 -18.49 -7.86
C PRO A 349 17.56 -17.64 -7.29
N LEU A 350 17.53 -16.33 -7.58
CA LEU A 350 16.45 -15.45 -7.15
C LEU A 350 15.11 -15.78 -7.83
N ASP A 351 15.13 -16.01 -9.15
CA ASP A 351 13.92 -16.36 -9.91
C ASP A 351 13.36 -17.70 -9.42
N GLY A 352 14.22 -18.67 -9.13
CA GLY A 352 13.83 -19.95 -8.53
C GLY A 352 13.29 -19.80 -7.11
N PHE A 353 13.91 -18.97 -6.27
CA PHE A 353 13.42 -18.71 -4.91
C PHE A 353 12.03 -18.05 -4.91
N GLU A 354 11.82 -17.04 -5.77
CA GLU A 354 10.51 -16.40 -5.95
C GLU A 354 9.44 -17.42 -6.38
N PHE A 355 9.80 -18.31 -7.31
CA PHE A 355 8.90 -19.37 -7.80
C PHE A 355 8.48 -20.33 -6.69
N LEU A 356 9.43 -20.81 -5.90
CA LEU A 356 9.15 -21.73 -4.79
C LEU A 356 8.46 -21.03 -3.63
N ALA A 357 8.76 -19.76 -3.36
CA ALA A 357 8.08 -18.98 -2.34
C ALA A 357 6.58 -18.80 -2.63
N GLU A 358 6.20 -18.57 -3.89
CA GLU A 358 4.79 -18.54 -4.29
C GLU A 358 4.13 -19.92 -4.12
N LEU A 359 4.82 -20.99 -4.56
CA LEU A 359 4.31 -22.36 -4.41
C LEU A 359 4.11 -22.75 -2.95
N SER A 360 5.01 -22.32 -2.06
CA SER A 360 4.96 -22.67 -0.63
C SER A 360 3.67 -22.21 0.05
N SER A 361 3.01 -21.18 -0.48
CA SER A 361 1.73 -20.65 -0.02
C SER A 361 0.52 -21.41 -0.59
N SER A 362 0.72 -22.45 -1.41
CA SER A 362 -0.34 -23.35 -1.90
C SER A 362 -0.58 -24.53 -0.96
N ARG A 363 -1.75 -25.18 -1.05
CA ARG A 363 -2.12 -26.32 -0.19
C ARG A 363 -1.34 -27.60 -0.56
N ILE A 364 -0.24 -27.90 0.14
CA ILE A 364 0.60 -29.10 -0.04
C ILE A 364 0.49 -30.00 1.19
N LEU A 365 -0.16 -31.17 1.08
CA LEU A 365 -0.32 -32.09 2.21
C LEU A 365 0.88 -33.02 2.42
N ASP A 366 1.56 -33.39 1.34
CA ASP A 366 2.71 -34.30 1.38
C ASP A 366 3.88 -33.66 2.14
N THR A 367 4.28 -34.27 3.26
CA THR A 367 5.33 -33.75 4.13
C THR A 367 6.72 -33.86 3.50
N ALA A 368 7.00 -34.94 2.76
CA ALA A 368 8.30 -35.14 2.14
C ALA A 368 8.53 -34.11 1.02
N ALA A 369 7.52 -33.92 0.16
CA ALA A 369 7.56 -32.91 -0.89
C ALA A 369 7.66 -31.49 -0.33
N TYR A 370 6.95 -31.19 0.76
CA TYR A 370 7.06 -29.87 1.41
C TYR A 370 8.43 -29.63 2.05
N ASN A 371 9.02 -30.66 2.68
CA ASN A 371 10.37 -30.55 3.25
C ASN A 371 11.43 -30.37 2.15
N GLU A 372 11.29 -31.05 1.02
CA GLU A 372 12.15 -30.85 -0.16
C GLU A 372 12.03 -29.43 -0.73
N LEU A 373 10.81 -28.90 -0.80
CA LEU A 373 10.53 -27.52 -1.19
C LEU A 373 11.25 -26.53 -0.26
N VAL A 374 11.05 -26.66 1.06
CA VAL A 374 11.69 -25.81 2.09
C VAL A 374 13.22 -25.88 1.99
N HIS A 375 13.78 -27.09 1.90
CA HIS A 375 15.22 -27.29 1.78
C HIS A 375 15.80 -26.61 0.53
N THR A 376 15.11 -26.76 -0.61
CA THR A 376 15.51 -26.12 -1.86
C THR A 376 15.39 -24.60 -1.77
N MET A 377 14.35 -24.08 -1.13
CA MET A 377 14.19 -22.64 -0.89
C MET A 377 15.35 -22.08 -0.06
N THR A 378 15.73 -22.73 1.06
CA THR A 378 16.87 -22.32 1.87
C THR A 378 18.16 -22.33 1.06
N HIS A 379 18.37 -23.34 0.23
CA HIS A 379 19.54 -23.43 -0.64
C HIS A 379 19.58 -22.33 -1.70
N LEU A 380 18.45 -22.04 -2.38
CA LEU A 380 18.37 -20.96 -3.36
C LEU A 380 18.56 -19.59 -2.70
N LEU A 381 17.96 -19.37 -1.53
CA LEU A 381 18.12 -18.16 -0.72
C LEU A 381 19.60 -17.90 -0.39
N ALA A 382 20.33 -18.94 0.04
CA ALA A 382 21.76 -18.84 0.33
C ALA A 382 22.63 -18.59 -0.91
N ARG A 383 22.14 -18.91 -2.11
CA ARG A 383 22.83 -18.64 -3.37
C ARG A 383 22.53 -17.27 -3.95
N CYS A 384 21.34 -16.71 -3.69
CA CYS A 384 20.98 -15.37 -4.19
C CYS A 384 21.31 -14.24 -3.21
N CYS A 385 21.35 -14.52 -1.90
CA CYS A 385 21.54 -13.50 -0.87
C CYS A 385 22.79 -13.76 -0.03
N ARG A 386 23.51 -12.68 0.29
CA ARG A 386 24.58 -12.66 1.28
C ARG A 386 24.31 -11.54 2.27
N LEU A 387 24.64 -11.79 3.53
CA LEU A 387 24.34 -10.87 4.64
C LEU A 387 25.44 -9.83 4.77
N ARG A 388 25.11 -8.55 4.59
CA ARG A 388 26.09 -7.46 4.67
C ARG A 388 26.27 -6.91 6.08
N HIS A 389 25.17 -6.81 6.80
CA HIS A 389 25.05 -6.21 8.12
C HIS A 389 24.68 -7.22 9.21
N MET A 390 24.18 -8.39 8.82
CA MET A 390 23.78 -9.48 9.72
C MET A 390 24.84 -10.60 9.80
N PRO A 391 24.89 -11.36 10.91
CA PRO A 391 25.84 -12.44 11.10
C PRO A 391 25.41 -13.69 10.31
N PRO A 392 26.35 -14.54 9.88
CA PRO A 392 26.01 -15.79 9.17
C PRO A 392 25.36 -16.79 10.14
N ASN A 393 24.50 -17.68 9.62
CA ASN A 393 23.79 -18.70 10.40
C ASN A 393 24.09 -20.14 9.95
N GLY A 394 25.25 -20.37 9.34
CA GLY A 394 25.66 -21.67 8.80
C GLY A 394 25.00 -22.06 7.47
N ARG A 395 23.95 -21.33 7.04
CA ARG A 395 23.37 -21.41 5.69
C ARG A 395 23.66 -20.15 4.89
N LEU A 396 23.34 -19.00 5.47
CA LEU A 396 23.66 -17.70 4.89
C LEU A 396 25.09 -17.30 5.23
N LEU A 397 25.80 -16.79 4.22
CA LEU A 397 27.16 -16.31 4.34
C LEU A 397 27.19 -14.80 4.46
N SER A 398 28.21 -14.27 5.14
CA SER A 398 28.48 -12.84 5.14
C SER A 398 28.97 -12.39 3.77
N GLN A 399 28.54 -11.21 3.35
CA GLN A 399 29.03 -10.56 2.15
C GLN A 399 30.47 -10.09 2.36
N ALA A 400 31.34 -10.30 1.36
CA ALA A 400 32.71 -9.81 1.45
C ALA A 400 32.72 -8.27 1.34
N PRO A 401 33.64 -7.55 2.02
CA PRO A 401 33.64 -6.08 2.05
C PRO A 401 33.72 -5.38 0.69
N ASN A 402 34.28 -6.07 -0.31
CA ASN A 402 34.50 -5.55 -1.66
C ASN A 402 33.42 -5.99 -2.66
N GLU A 403 32.48 -6.84 -2.25
CA GLU A 403 31.38 -7.26 -3.12
C GLU A 403 30.35 -6.14 -3.24
N LEU A 404 29.85 -5.94 -4.47
CA LEU A 404 28.80 -4.94 -4.72
C LEU A 404 27.51 -5.34 -4.01
N PRO A 405 26.78 -4.37 -3.41
CA PRO A 405 25.49 -4.64 -2.81
C PRO A 405 24.49 -5.14 -3.85
N MET A 406 23.49 -5.89 -3.37
CA MET A 406 22.36 -6.28 -4.19
C MET A 406 21.67 -5.05 -4.78
N SER A 407 21.20 -5.14 -6.03
CA SER A 407 20.44 -4.05 -6.64
C SER A 407 19.16 -3.78 -5.84
N SER A 408 18.71 -2.52 -5.78
CA SER A 408 17.44 -2.17 -5.10
C SER A 408 16.24 -2.97 -5.66
N GLN A 409 16.26 -3.29 -6.95
CA GLN A 409 15.25 -4.14 -7.57
C GLN A 409 15.28 -5.58 -7.02
N ASP A 410 16.44 -6.21 -6.98
CA ASP A 410 16.57 -7.58 -6.50
C ASP A 410 16.30 -7.66 -5.00
N LEU A 411 16.73 -6.66 -4.22
CA LEU A 411 16.46 -6.58 -2.78
C LEU A 411 14.94 -6.57 -2.51
N ARG A 412 14.17 -5.81 -3.30
CA ARG A 412 12.71 -5.78 -3.23
C ARG A 412 12.11 -7.17 -3.52
N ARG A 413 12.56 -7.83 -4.60
CA ARG A 413 12.09 -9.17 -4.98
C ARG A 413 12.39 -10.21 -3.90
N VAL A 414 13.58 -10.14 -3.30
CA VAL A 414 13.99 -11.01 -2.18
C VAL A 414 13.08 -10.81 -0.98
N VAL A 415 12.84 -9.57 -0.55
CA VAL A 415 11.99 -9.27 0.61
C VAL A 415 10.57 -9.80 0.41
N VAL A 416 9.95 -9.53 -0.74
CA VAL A 416 8.60 -10.02 -1.06
C VAL A 416 8.56 -11.55 -1.07
N SER A 417 9.53 -12.19 -1.70
CA SER A 417 9.61 -13.66 -1.77
C SER A 417 9.83 -14.28 -0.38
N ALA A 418 10.66 -13.65 0.46
CA ALA A 418 10.93 -14.11 1.82
C ALA A 418 9.69 -14.00 2.72
N VAL A 419 8.89 -12.93 2.58
CA VAL A 419 7.62 -12.79 3.29
C VAL A 419 6.61 -13.84 2.81
N SER A 420 6.49 -14.06 1.49
CA SER A 420 5.62 -15.11 0.93
C SER A 420 6.01 -16.50 1.46
N ALA A 421 7.31 -16.80 1.49
CA ALA A 421 7.84 -18.06 2.02
C ALA A 421 7.49 -18.27 3.51
N LEU A 422 7.60 -17.20 4.30
CA LEU A 422 7.24 -17.25 5.72
C LEU A 422 5.74 -17.53 5.91
N ARG A 423 4.89 -16.89 5.10
CA ARG A 423 3.44 -17.09 5.10
C ARG A 423 3.07 -18.52 4.71
N GLY A 424 3.72 -19.10 3.70
CA GLY A 424 3.58 -20.52 3.36
C GLY A 424 3.88 -21.44 4.56
N GLY A 425 5.01 -21.21 5.24
CA GLY A 425 5.37 -21.95 6.46
C GLY A 425 4.32 -21.89 7.58
N ILE A 426 3.72 -20.72 7.78
CA ILE A 426 2.65 -20.50 8.78
C ILE A 426 1.37 -21.23 8.38
N LEU A 427 0.94 -21.11 7.12
CA LEU A 427 -0.28 -21.74 6.60
C LEU A 427 -0.28 -23.26 6.77
N HIS A 428 0.88 -23.89 6.62
CA HIS A 428 1.02 -25.34 6.78
C HIS A 428 1.21 -25.80 8.23
N GLY A 429 1.36 -24.87 9.19
CA GLY A 429 1.78 -25.20 10.55
C GLY A 429 3.16 -25.89 10.60
N ARG A 430 3.95 -25.77 9.53
CA ARG A 430 5.24 -26.44 9.31
C ARG A 430 6.34 -25.40 9.24
N ARG A 431 6.55 -24.70 10.36
CA ARG A 431 7.56 -23.66 10.47
C ARG A 431 8.94 -24.30 10.64
N ASP A 432 9.68 -24.43 9.55
CA ASP A 432 11.07 -24.88 9.58
C ASP A 432 11.95 -23.80 10.22
N ASP A 433 12.63 -24.14 11.32
CA ASP A 433 13.43 -23.20 12.08
C ASP A 433 14.61 -22.62 11.29
N ILE A 434 15.16 -23.39 10.35
CA ILE A 434 16.31 -22.98 9.54
C ILE A 434 15.86 -21.96 8.49
N LEU A 435 14.82 -22.28 7.72
CA LEU A 435 14.27 -21.37 6.72
C LEU A 435 13.75 -20.09 7.39
N ARG A 436 13.03 -20.21 8.51
CA ARG A 436 12.53 -19.09 9.31
C ARG A 436 13.67 -18.18 9.79
N SER A 437 14.71 -18.76 10.38
CA SER A 437 15.88 -18.00 10.83
C SER A 437 16.58 -17.29 9.66
N SER A 438 16.80 -17.99 8.55
CA SER A 438 17.43 -17.40 7.36
C SER A 438 16.60 -16.28 6.75
N ILE A 439 15.27 -16.44 6.64
CA ILE A 439 14.37 -15.38 6.18
C ILE A 439 14.47 -14.16 7.10
N ASN A 440 14.37 -14.35 8.41
CA ASN A 440 14.43 -13.23 9.36
C ASN A 440 15.76 -12.47 9.26
N LEU A 441 16.88 -13.17 9.11
CA LEU A 441 18.18 -12.52 8.89
C LEU A 441 18.23 -11.71 7.61
N VAL A 442 17.68 -12.23 6.51
CA VAL A 442 17.61 -11.50 5.22
C VAL A 442 16.73 -10.25 5.34
N LEU A 443 15.58 -10.34 6.02
CA LEU A 443 14.69 -9.20 6.23
C LEU A 443 15.37 -8.12 7.09
N PHE A 444 16.08 -8.51 8.16
CA PHE A 444 16.88 -7.59 8.97
C PHE A 444 18.01 -6.93 8.18
N ASP A 445 18.72 -7.72 7.38
CA ASP A 445 19.80 -7.22 6.52
C ASP A 445 19.27 -6.21 5.50
N ALA A 446 18.10 -6.50 4.91
CA ALA A 446 17.42 -5.62 3.97
C ALA A 446 17.00 -4.29 4.61
N VAL A 447 16.38 -4.30 5.79
CA VAL A 447 16.07 -3.06 6.54
C VAL A 447 17.34 -2.25 6.78
N THR A 448 18.41 -2.93 7.19
CA THR A 448 19.67 -2.28 7.51
C THR A 448 20.32 -1.65 6.27
N GLU A 449 20.34 -2.37 5.15
CA GLU A 449 20.83 -1.88 3.87
C GLU A 449 20.01 -0.69 3.37
N CYS A 450 18.68 -0.77 3.45
CA CYS A 450 17.78 0.34 3.07
C CYS A 450 18.03 1.59 3.92
N VAL A 451 18.20 1.44 5.23
CA VAL A 451 18.50 2.57 6.11
C VAL A 451 19.87 3.16 5.77
N VAL A 452 20.89 2.33 5.51
CA VAL A 452 22.22 2.83 5.08
C VAL A 452 22.13 3.53 3.72
N SER A 453 21.35 2.99 2.77
CA SER A 453 21.24 3.53 1.42
C SER A 453 20.59 4.91 1.41
N LEU A 454 19.73 5.26 2.38
CA LEU A 454 19.14 6.60 2.49
C LEU A 454 20.18 7.74 2.49
N ARG A 455 21.44 7.48 2.85
CA ARG A 455 22.55 8.46 2.75
C ARG A 455 22.88 8.88 1.32
N GLN A 456 22.75 7.94 0.39
CA GLN A 456 23.23 8.04 -0.98
C GLN A 456 22.08 8.01 -2.00
N THR A 457 20.86 7.75 -1.52
CA THR A 457 19.65 7.66 -2.33
C THR A 457 19.27 9.05 -2.82
N LYS A 458 18.97 9.18 -4.11
CA LYS A 458 18.45 10.42 -4.69
C LYS A 458 17.13 10.78 -4.01
N GLU A 459 16.85 12.08 -3.91
CA GLU A 459 15.66 12.57 -3.21
C GLU A 459 14.34 11.95 -3.73
N GLU A 460 14.28 11.65 -5.02
CA GLU A 460 13.13 11.03 -5.70
C GLU A 460 12.87 9.58 -5.23
N ASP A 461 13.91 8.85 -4.83
CA ASP A 461 13.84 7.43 -4.48
C ASP A 461 13.66 7.19 -2.97
N VAL A 462 13.82 8.23 -2.13
CA VAL A 462 13.70 8.16 -0.67
C VAL A 462 12.34 7.59 -0.21
N PRO A 463 11.18 8.01 -0.75
CA PRO A 463 9.89 7.48 -0.31
C PRO A 463 9.76 5.97 -0.53
N LEU A 464 10.30 5.45 -1.64
CA LEU A 464 10.27 4.03 -1.96
C LEU A 464 11.07 3.22 -0.94
N VAL A 465 12.28 3.70 -0.59
CA VAL A 465 13.15 3.07 0.41
C VAL A 465 12.53 3.10 1.80
N THR A 466 11.94 4.23 2.21
CA THR A 466 11.26 4.32 3.52
C THR A 466 10.05 3.39 3.62
N LYS A 467 9.29 3.26 2.54
CA LYS A 467 8.18 2.30 2.47
C LYS A 467 8.67 0.87 2.58
N LEU A 468 9.75 0.49 1.87
CA LEU A 468 10.35 -0.83 1.98
C LEU A 468 10.76 -1.17 3.42
N ILE A 469 11.33 -0.18 4.12
CA ILE A 469 11.64 -0.31 5.55
C ILE A 469 10.35 -0.58 6.33
N ALA A 470 9.30 0.24 6.17
CA ALA A 470 8.03 0.08 6.88
C ALA A 470 7.40 -1.31 6.67
N PHE A 471 7.26 -1.76 5.41
CA PHE A 471 6.71 -3.08 5.09
C PHE A 471 7.49 -4.22 5.73
N THR A 472 8.81 -4.22 5.53
CA THR A 472 9.69 -5.26 6.07
C THR A 472 9.60 -5.33 7.59
N SER A 473 9.37 -4.18 8.22
CA SER A 473 9.36 -4.06 9.68
C SER A 473 8.06 -4.48 10.31
N ASN A 474 6.93 -4.23 9.64
CA ASN A 474 5.65 -4.80 10.04
C ASN A 474 5.72 -6.33 10.02
N CYS A 475 6.39 -6.92 9.01
CA CYS A 475 6.61 -8.37 8.94
C CYS A 475 7.53 -8.90 10.06
N LEU A 476 8.38 -8.06 10.63
CA LEU A 476 9.28 -8.38 11.74
C LEU A 476 8.66 -8.10 13.13
N GLY A 477 7.41 -7.65 13.20
CA GLY A 477 6.74 -7.35 14.47
C GLY A 477 6.58 -8.55 15.40
N ASP A 478 6.41 -9.75 14.83
CA ASP A 478 6.10 -10.99 15.56
C ASP A 478 7.30 -11.95 15.70
N LEU A 479 8.44 -11.42 16.13
CA LEU A 479 9.66 -12.21 16.27
C LEU A 479 9.65 -13.07 17.54
N VAL A 480 10.08 -14.33 17.39
CA VAL A 480 10.28 -15.24 18.52
C VAL A 480 11.56 -14.85 19.28
N THR A 481 11.52 -14.98 20.61
CA THR A 481 12.63 -14.65 21.51
C THR A 481 13.94 -15.37 21.17
N SER A 482 13.88 -16.56 20.56
CA SER A 482 15.04 -17.34 20.11
C SER A 482 15.82 -16.64 19.00
N ASP A 483 15.14 -16.05 18.02
CA ASP A 483 15.79 -15.36 16.90
C ASP A 483 16.46 -14.08 17.38
N VAL A 484 15.75 -13.42 18.30
CA VAL A 484 16.23 -12.21 18.96
C VAL A 484 17.49 -12.50 19.77
N ALA A 485 17.56 -13.63 20.45
CA ALA A 485 18.73 -14.01 21.25
C ALA A 485 19.98 -14.25 20.40
N VAL A 486 19.85 -14.85 19.22
CA VAL A 486 20.98 -15.10 18.31
C VAL A 486 21.55 -13.79 17.75
N LEU A 487 20.68 -12.87 17.34
CA LEU A 487 21.09 -11.53 16.88
C LEU A 487 21.79 -10.74 17.99
N ARG A 488 21.30 -10.83 19.23
CA ARG A 488 21.90 -10.19 20.42
C ARG A 488 23.28 -10.73 20.80
N ALA A 489 23.52 -12.01 20.58
CA ALA A 489 24.79 -12.64 20.94
C ALA A 489 25.97 -12.18 20.06
N SER A 490 25.71 -11.50 18.94
CA SER A 490 26.74 -11.04 18.00
C SER A 490 27.06 -9.56 18.19
N GLU A 491 28.27 -9.26 18.67
CA GLU A 491 28.78 -7.89 18.86
C GLU A 491 28.82 -7.09 17.55
N ILE A 492 29.13 -7.76 16.44
CA ILE A 492 29.11 -7.16 15.09
C ILE A 492 27.70 -6.68 14.77
N THR A 493 26.70 -7.52 15.03
CA THR A 493 25.28 -7.22 14.79
C THR A 493 24.85 -6.02 15.61
N VAL A 494 25.09 -6.05 16.93
CA VAL A 494 24.76 -4.97 17.84
C VAL A 494 25.38 -3.65 17.39
N THR A 495 26.67 -3.65 17.03
CA THR A 495 27.37 -2.43 16.59
C THR A 495 26.79 -1.88 15.28
N LYS A 496 26.47 -2.77 14.32
CA LYS A 496 25.86 -2.38 13.03
C LYS A 496 24.47 -1.82 13.24
N VAL A 497 23.64 -2.50 14.01
CA VAL A 497 22.31 -2.06 14.42
C VAL A 497 22.36 -0.68 15.08
N ALA A 498 23.23 -0.48 16.08
CA ALA A 498 23.39 0.80 16.76
C ALA A 498 23.81 1.92 15.81
N SER A 499 24.70 1.63 14.85
CA SER A 499 25.13 2.61 13.85
C SER A 499 24.00 3.02 12.90
N VAL A 500 23.13 2.07 12.56
CA VAL A 500 21.97 2.24 11.68
C VAL A 500 20.88 3.02 12.40
N MET A 501 20.67 2.75 13.69
CA MET A 501 19.80 3.54 14.55
C MET A 501 20.28 4.98 14.68
N ASN A 502 21.56 5.18 14.99
CA ASN A 502 22.13 6.52 15.09
C ASN A 502 21.98 7.26 13.76
N PHE A 503 22.16 6.56 12.63
CA PHE A 503 21.92 7.15 11.33
C PHE A 503 20.46 7.51 11.08
N ALA A 504 19.52 6.60 11.32
CA ALA A 504 18.10 6.88 11.15
C ALA A 504 17.65 8.06 12.03
N TYR A 505 18.16 8.14 13.26
CA TYR A 505 17.95 9.28 14.15
C TYR A 505 18.50 10.58 13.55
N GLN A 506 19.75 10.56 13.07
CA GLN A 506 20.36 11.72 12.40
C GLN A 506 19.59 12.13 11.14
N TRP A 507 19.13 11.17 10.34
CA TRP A 507 18.33 11.41 9.16
C TRP A 507 16.98 12.04 9.52
N LEU A 508 16.28 11.54 10.53
CA LEU A 508 15.04 12.13 11.03
C LEU A 508 15.24 13.56 11.52
N CYS A 509 16.32 13.82 12.28
CA CYS A 509 16.64 15.16 12.76
C CYS A 509 17.03 16.12 11.64
N ALA A 510 17.71 15.64 10.59
CA ALA A 510 18.16 16.44 9.47
C ALA A 510 17.08 16.61 8.38
N THR A 511 16.08 15.73 8.33
CA THR A 511 15.03 15.75 7.31
C THR A 511 13.95 16.76 7.68
N PRO A 512 13.66 17.76 6.82
CA PRO A 512 12.62 18.75 7.10
C PRO A 512 11.26 18.09 7.36
N ILE A 513 10.47 18.65 8.29
CA ILE A 513 9.13 18.12 8.65
C ILE A 513 8.25 17.96 7.40
N ALA A 514 8.26 18.93 6.50
CA ALA A 514 7.49 18.87 5.26
C ALA A 514 7.90 17.70 4.34
N LYS A 515 9.14 17.21 4.45
CA LYS A 515 9.64 16.04 3.72
C LYS A 515 9.24 14.74 4.41
N LEU A 516 9.24 14.69 5.74
CA LEU A 516 8.67 13.56 6.50
C LEU A 516 7.17 13.41 6.25
N GLU A 517 6.42 14.52 6.23
CA GLU A 517 5.01 14.54 5.84
C GLU A 517 4.79 14.04 4.41
N SER A 518 5.74 14.32 3.49
CA SER A 518 5.65 13.88 2.09
C SER A 518 5.82 12.38 1.88
N ILE A 519 6.48 11.70 2.82
CA ILE A 519 6.70 10.24 2.84
C ILE A 519 5.50 9.52 3.48
N GLY A 520 4.73 10.21 4.32
CA GLY A 520 3.59 9.67 5.05
C GLY A 520 3.95 9.38 6.51
N ILE A 521 3.19 9.95 7.44
CA ILE A 521 3.48 9.86 8.88
C ILE A 521 3.48 8.42 9.37
N GLU A 522 2.59 7.56 8.85
CA GLU A 522 2.51 6.14 9.22
C GLU A 522 3.72 5.34 8.71
N ALA A 523 4.19 5.61 7.49
CA ALA A 523 5.40 4.98 6.95
C ALA A 523 6.64 5.44 7.71
N VAL A 524 6.73 6.72 8.07
CA VAL A 524 7.80 7.27 8.91
C VAL A 524 7.73 6.68 10.31
N ALA A 525 6.56 6.60 10.94
CA ALA A 525 6.36 5.99 12.25
C ALA A 525 6.73 4.50 12.24
N SER A 526 6.31 3.76 11.22
CA SER A 526 6.67 2.35 11.03
C SER A 526 8.17 2.16 10.79
N ALA A 527 8.81 3.06 10.04
CA ALA A 527 10.26 3.06 9.88
C ALA A 527 11.01 3.45 11.17
N ILE A 528 10.44 4.31 12.01
CA ILE A 528 10.96 4.59 13.35
C ILE A 528 10.79 3.38 14.26
N CYS A 529 9.61 2.74 14.23
CA CYS A 529 9.32 1.51 14.96
C CYS A 529 10.22 0.37 14.50
N ALA A 530 10.55 0.27 13.21
CA ALA A 530 11.53 -0.65 12.66
C ALA A 530 12.88 -0.49 13.33
N VAL A 531 13.41 0.73 13.26
CA VAL A 531 14.69 1.14 13.85
C VAL A 531 14.68 0.92 15.36
N SER A 532 13.52 1.12 16.00
CA SER A 532 13.32 0.90 17.43
C SER A 532 13.14 -0.57 17.79
N LEU A 533 12.56 -1.41 16.93
CA LEU A 533 12.55 -2.86 17.07
C LEU A 533 13.98 -3.34 17.10
N VAL A 534 14.83 -2.84 16.17
CA VAL A 534 16.27 -3.10 16.21
C VAL A 534 16.95 -2.57 17.49
N SER A 535 16.40 -1.53 18.13
CA SER A 535 16.88 -1.00 19.43
C SER A 535 16.53 -1.81 20.67
N VAL A 536 15.41 -2.54 20.64
CA VAL A 536 15.03 -3.48 21.72
C VAL A 536 16.03 -4.65 21.79
N PHE A 537 16.86 -4.83 20.77
CA PHE A 537 18.01 -5.73 20.81
C PHE A 537 19.17 -5.18 21.67
N ASP A 538 19.31 -3.86 21.80
CA ASP A 538 20.46 -3.18 22.41
C ASP A 538 20.25 -2.83 23.90
N ALA A 539 19.05 -2.38 24.27
CA ALA A 539 18.74 -1.92 25.64
C ALA A 539 18.90 -3.00 26.73
N TYR A 540 18.72 -4.29 26.40
CA TYR A 540 18.93 -5.40 27.34
C TYR A 540 20.41 -5.87 27.43
N ALA A 541 21.25 -5.54 26.45
CA ALA A 541 22.69 -5.85 26.49
C ALA A 541 23.43 -4.95 27.51
N LEU A 542 23.02 -3.68 27.60
CA LEU A 542 23.48 -2.75 28.63
C LEU A 542 23.01 -3.15 30.05
N GLY A 543 21.80 -3.72 30.17
CA GLY A 543 21.28 -4.25 31.43
C GLY A 543 22.07 -5.45 32.00
N ARG A 544 22.62 -6.33 31.14
CA ARG A 544 23.49 -7.44 31.60
C ARG A 544 24.95 -7.06 31.77
N ARG A 545 25.48 -6.10 31.00
CA ARG A 545 26.81 -5.53 31.27
C ARG A 545 26.83 -4.79 32.61
N SER A 546 25.74 -4.12 33.01
CA SER A 546 25.58 -3.52 34.34
C SER A 546 25.62 -4.56 35.48
N VAL A 547 24.93 -5.70 35.34
CA VAL A 547 24.91 -6.74 36.38
C VAL A 547 26.23 -7.54 36.45
N ALA A 548 26.89 -7.77 35.31
CA ALA A 548 28.19 -8.43 35.28
C ALA A 548 29.35 -7.52 35.74
N HIS A 549 29.30 -6.21 35.43
CA HIS A 549 30.25 -5.24 35.99
C HIS A 549 30.01 -4.97 37.47
N HIS A 550 28.75 -4.89 37.95
CA HIS A 550 28.49 -4.69 39.38
C HIS A 550 28.96 -5.85 40.28
N ALA A 551 29.00 -7.09 39.79
CA ALA A 551 29.55 -8.21 40.55
C ALA A 551 31.09 -8.23 40.61
N SER A 552 31.76 -7.66 39.60
CA SER A 552 33.23 -7.47 39.55
C SER A 552 33.67 -6.24 40.36
N ASP A 553 32.90 -5.16 40.27
CA ASP A 553 33.32 -3.84 40.74
C ASP A 553 33.02 -3.62 42.23
N HIS A 554 32.18 -4.45 42.86
CA HIS A 554 31.99 -4.43 44.31
C HIS A 554 33.22 -4.93 45.11
N ARG A 555 34.17 -5.63 44.45
CA ARG A 555 35.48 -5.98 45.06
C ARG A 555 36.58 -4.96 44.81
N LYS A 556 36.35 -3.97 43.94
CA LYS A 556 37.35 -2.94 43.57
C LYS A 556 36.95 -1.53 44.01
N ALA A 557 35.68 -1.27 44.28
CA ALA A 557 35.14 0.01 44.75
C ALA A 557 35.24 0.23 46.28
N LEU A 558 36.36 -0.20 46.89
CA LEU A 558 36.80 0.26 48.22
C LEU A 558 38.07 1.13 48.14
N ALA A 559 38.52 1.45 46.93
CA ALA A 559 39.60 2.38 46.69
C ALA A 559 39.27 3.23 45.45
N ALA A 560 39.34 4.55 45.62
CA ALA A 560 39.19 5.60 44.61
C ALA A 560 37.75 6.03 44.25
N GLU A 561 37.26 6.98 45.05
CA GLU A 561 36.28 7.98 44.64
C GLU A 561 36.87 8.97 43.61
N HIS A 562 35.97 9.67 42.90
CA HIS A 562 36.16 10.72 41.91
C HIS A 562 36.55 10.33 40.47
N SER A 563 35.55 10.21 39.58
CA SER A 563 35.21 11.26 38.60
C SER A 563 34.31 10.75 37.45
N SER A 564 33.42 11.65 36.99
CA SER A 564 32.60 11.63 35.76
C SER A 564 31.39 10.67 35.68
N GLY A 565 30.21 11.27 35.86
CA GLY A 565 28.92 10.70 35.51
C GLY A 565 28.29 11.40 34.31
N ASN A 566 27.17 10.82 33.84
CA ASN A 566 26.19 11.32 32.86
C ASN A 566 26.42 11.00 31.38
N LEU A 567 26.04 9.77 31.01
CA LEU A 567 25.49 9.46 29.68
C LEU A 567 24.37 8.40 29.71
N ALA A 568 24.26 7.61 30.79
CA ALA A 568 23.25 6.54 30.90
C ALA A 568 21.83 7.04 31.29
N THR A 569 21.71 8.18 31.95
CA THR A 569 20.43 8.64 32.52
C THR A 569 19.48 9.26 31.48
N ILE A 570 20.00 9.74 30.34
CA ILE A 570 19.20 10.41 29.31
C ILE A 570 18.49 9.42 28.37
N LEU A 571 19.02 8.20 28.23
CA LEU A 571 18.44 7.15 27.37
C LEU A 571 17.24 6.46 28.02
N SER A 572 17.19 6.40 29.35
CA SER A 572 16.10 5.81 30.14
C SER A 572 14.83 6.69 30.12
N ASP A 573 14.96 8.00 30.31
CA ASP A 573 13.80 8.88 30.49
C ASP A 573 13.04 9.20 29.18
N LYS A 574 13.69 9.08 28.01
CA LYS A 574 13.04 9.35 26.71
C LYS A 574 12.38 8.13 26.07
N THR A 575 12.86 6.92 26.33
CA THR A 575 12.20 5.70 25.84
C THR A 575 10.90 5.41 26.60
N VAL A 576 10.85 5.74 27.89
CA VAL A 576 9.61 5.67 28.68
C VAL A 576 8.59 6.74 28.25
N SER A 577 9.05 7.93 27.85
CA SER A 577 8.17 9.01 27.37
C SER A 577 7.48 8.67 26.04
N CYS A 578 8.17 8.02 25.09
CA CYS A 578 7.52 7.56 23.85
C CYS A 578 6.51 6.42 24.07
N TYR A 579 6.75 5.55 25.07
CA TYR A 579 5.79 4.50 25.44
C TYR A 579 4.56 5.03 26.18
N ALA A 580 4.69 6.14 26.93
CA ALA A 580 3.58 6.73 27.66
C ALA A 580 2.59 7.50 26.76
N VAL A 581 3.08 8.12 25.67
CA VAL A 581 2.21 8.87 24.74
C VAL A 581 1.36 7.95 23.86
N LEU A 582 1.83 6.74 23.55
CA LEU A 582 1.07 5.75 22.75
C LEU A 582 0.01 4.99 23.55
N ARG A 583 -0.02 5.11 24.89
CA ARG A 583 -1.03 4.47 25.75
C ARG A 583 -2.16 5.40 26.19
N GLN A 584 -2.11 6.68 25.83
CA GLN A 584 -3.16 7.66 26.16
C GLN A 584 -4.10 7.98 24.99
N SER A 585 -3.99 7.26 23.87
CA SER A 585 -4.90 7.37 22.72
C SER A 585 -5.46 6.00 22.31
N SER A 586 -5.99 5.27 23.29
CA SER A 586 -6.90 4.13 23.11
C SER A 586 -8.21 4.41 23.84
#